data_AF-A0A0L0EYM6-F1
#
_entry.id   AF-A0A0L0EYM6-F1
#
_cell.length_a   1.000
_cell.length_b   1.000
_cell.length_c   1.000
_cell.angle_alpha   90.00
_cell.angle_beta   90.00
_cell.angle_gamma   90.00
#
_symmetry.space_group_name_H-M   'P 1'
#
loop_
_entity.id
_entity.type
_entity.pdbx_description
1 polymer ?
#
loop_
_entity_poly.entity_id
_entity_poly.type
_entity_poly.pdbx_seq_one_letter_code
_entity_poly.pdbx_strand_id
1 'polypeptide(L)' 'VPLSMSNGKLPFPSGEGALCIIRGTSPRGDHGHVVVGAISADGRSIDLIHDPFPNGPEPMLSTSVDPIWAAFYVPLPE' A
#
# COMPACT_ATOMS: atom_id res chain seq x y z
N VAL A 1 10.64 -2.67 -6.86
CA VAL A 1 10.16 -1.88 -8.02
C VAL A 1 8.78 -1.33 -7.69
N PRO A 2 8.51 -0.03 -7.86
CA PRO A 2 7.18 0.53 -7.66
C PRO A 2 6.24 0.09 -8.80
N LEU A 3 5.06 -0.38 -8.44
CA LEU A 3 3.99 -0.77 -9.35
C LEU A 3 2.84 0.22 -9.20
N SER A 4 2.36 0.78 -10.30
CA SER A 4 1.14 1.60 -10.29
C SER A 4 -0.07 0.73 -9.98
N MET A 5 -0.95 1.25 -9.13
CA MET A 5 -2.19 0.58 -8.77
C MET A 5 -3.35 1.17 -9.58
N SER A 6 -4.31 0.33 -9.94
CA SER A 6 -5.55 0.74 -10.61
C SER A 6 -6.73 0.36 -9.74
N ASN A 7 -7.56 1.33 -9.36
CA ASN A 7 -8.70 1.14 -8.44
C ASN A 7 -8.29 0.47 -7.12
N GLY A 8 -7.16 0.88 -6.54
CA GLY A 8 -6.63 0.32 -5.29
C GLY A 8 -6.14 -1.13 -5.37
N LYS A 9 -5.93 -1.69 -6.58
CA LYS A 9 -5.50 -3.08 -6.78
C LYS A 9 -4.21 -3.21 -7.57
N LEU A 10 -3.50 -4.31 -7.33
CA LEU A 10 -2.37 -4.73 -8.15
C LEU A 10 -2.81 -5.10 -9.58
N PRO A 11 -1.97 -4.82 -10.59
CA PRO A 11 -2.26 -5.14 -11.99
C PRO A 11 -2.19 -6.65 -12.29
N PHE A 12 -1.60 -7.45 -11.40
CA PHE A 12 -1.49 -8.90 -11.50
C PHE A 12 -1.63 -9.54 -10.12
N PRO A 13 -2.06 -10.80 -10.03
CA PRO A 13 -2.13 -11.52 -8.76
C PRO A 13 -0.72 -11.72 -8.18
N SER A 14 -0.63 -11.63 -6.85
CA SER A 14 0.58 -11.85 -6.05
C SER A 14 0.27 -12.78 -4.86
N GLY A 15 1.30 -13.23 -4.16
CA GLY A 15 1.13 -14.13 -3.01
C GLY A 15 0.49 -13.42 -1.82
N GLU A 16 -0.56 -14.03 -1.25
CA GLU A 16 -1.18 -13.60 0.01
C GLU A 16 -0.12 -13.39 1.11
N GLY A 17 -0.29 -12.33 1.90
CA GLY A 17 0.61 -11.99 3.00
C GLY A 17 1.94 -11.37 2.58
N ALA A 18 2.25 -11.28 1.28
CA ALA A 18 3.47 -10.63 0.83
C ALA A 18 3.48 -9.15 1.26
N LEU A 19 4.55 -8.75 1.95
CA LEU A 19 4.69 -7.40 2.47
C LEU A 19 5.06 -6.41 1.35
N CYS A 20 4.46 -5.23 1.42
CA CYS A 20 4.76 -4.13 0.52
C CYS A 20 4.72 -2.78 1.23
N ILE A 21 5.39 -1.82 0.61
CA ILE A 21 5.30 -0.41 0.95
C ILE A 21 4.29 0.23 0.00
N ILE A 22 3.28 0.88 0.56
CA ILE A 22 2.20 1.51 -0.20
C ILE A 22 2.31 3.02 -0.02
N ARG A 23 2.15 3.75 -1.13
CA ARG A 23 1.99 5.20 -1.08
C ARG A 23 0.60 5.59 -1.54
N GLY A 24 -0.12 6.31 -0.68
CA GLY A 24 -1.38 6.97 -1.00
C GLY A 24 -1.36 8.45 -0.62
N THR A 25 -2.54 9.05 -0.60
CA THR A 25 -2.75 10.43 -0.12
C THR A 25 -2.67 10.46 1.40
N SER A 26 -1.98 11.47 1.94
CA SER A 26 -1.87 11.67 3.37
C SER A 26 -3.20 12.16 3.98
N PRO A 27 -3.61 11.63 5.15
CA PRO A 27 -4.76 12.19 5.87
C PRO A 27 -4.46 13.55 6.51
N ARG A 28 -3.20 14.03 6.43
CA ARG A 28 -2.74 15.29 7.06
C ARG A 28 -2.59 16.46 6.08
N GLY A 29 -2.98 16.29 4.83
CA GLY A 29 -2.92 17.35 3.81
C GLY A 29 -2.35 16.88 2.48
N ASP A 30 -1.99 17.82 1.63
CA ASP A 30 -1.61 17.57 0.23
C ASP A 30 -0.15 17.09 0.09
N HIS A 31 0.10 15.89 0.60
CA HIS A 31 1.36 15.18 0.43
C HIS A 31 1.12 13.66 0.33
N GLY A 32 2.12 12.96 -0.22
CA GLY A 32 2.13 11.50 -0.15
C GLY A 32 2.33 11.02 1.28
N HIS A 33 1.66 9.92 1.63
CA HIS A 33 1.95 9.18 2.85
C HIS A 33 2.24 7.73 2.53
N VAL A 34 3.14 7.14 3.31
CA VAL A 34 3.67 5.81 3.06
C VAL A 34 3.39 4.93 4.26
N VAL A 35 2.78 3.78 4.01
CA VAL A 35 2.41 2.79 5.02
C VAL A 35 2.89 1.41 4.57
N VAL A 36 2.92 0.46 5.51
CA VAL A 36 3.13 -0.95 5.22
C VAL A 36 1.78 -1.60 4.98
N GLY A 37 1.72 -2.45 3.96
CA GLY A 37 0.59 -3.36 3.77
C GLY A 37 1.01 -4.77 3.41
N ALA A 38 0.02 -5.64 3.34
CA ALA A 38 0.15 -7.03 2.93
C ALA A 38 -0.88 -7.36 1.86
N ILE A 39 -0.52 -8.23 0.93
CA ILE A 39 -1.47 -8.72 -0.08
C ILE A 39 -2.60 -9.50 0.59
N SER A 40 -3.84 -9.09 0.31
CA SER A 40 -5.05 -9.72 0.83
C SER A 40 -5.26 -11.12 0.24
N ALA A 41 -6.20 -11.89 0.80
CA ALA A 41 -6.54 -13.24 0.35
C ALA A 41 -6.99 -13.34 -1.13
N ASP A 42 -7.45 -12.24 -1.75
CA ASP A 42 -7.80 -12.21 -3.18
C ASP A 42 -6.58 -12.10 -4.11
N GLY A 43 -5.38 -11.98 -3.54
CA GLY A 43 -4.10 -11.89 -4.24
C GLY A 43 -3.89 -10.56 -4.98
N ARG A 44 -4.78 -9.56 -4.85
CA ARG A 44 -4.72 -8.31 -5.64
C ARG A 44 -4.97 -7.06 -4.82
N SER A 45 -5.84 -7.15 -3.83
CA SER A 45 -6.09 -6.10 -2.86
C SER A 45 -4.95 -6.08 -1.84
N ILE A 46 -4.81 -4.94 -1.15
CA ILE A 46 -3.76 -4.75 -0.16
C ILE A 46 -4.39 -4.27 1.14
N ASP A 47 -4.18 -5.05 2.20
CA ASP A 47 -4.55 -4.65 3.56
C ASP A 47 -3.47 -3.70 4.09
N LEU A 48 -3.89 -2.55 4.62
CA LEU A 48 -2.99 -1.62 5.31
C LEU A 48 -2.75 -2.15 6.73
N ILE A 49 -1.50 -2.46 7.09
CA ILE A 49 -1.20 -3.19 8.34
C ILE A 49 -0.35 -2.39 9.34
N HIS A 50 0.42 -1.39 8.88
CA HIS A 50 1.17 -0.53 9.78
C HIS A 50 1.41 0.87 9.20
N ASP A 51 1.06 1.89 9.97
CA ASP A 51 1.41 3.29 9.68
C ASP A 51 2.60 3.71 10.58
N PRO A 52 3.77 4.06 10.02
CA PRO A 52 4.91 4.54 10.80
C PRO A 52 4.70 5.91 11.45
N PHE A 53 3.69 6.67 11.01
CA PHE A 53 3.33 7.96 11.58
C PHE A 53 1.80 8.11 11.71
N PRO A 54 1.19 7.39 12.68
CA PRO A 54 -0.27 7.28 12.85
C PRO A 54 -0.85 8.53 13.51
N ASN A 55 -0.80 9.65 12.80
CA ASN A 55 -1.35 10.93 13.24
C ASN A 55 -2.24 11.49 12.12
N GLY A 56 -3.45 11.93 12.47
CA GLY A 56 -4.44 12.47 11.51
C GLY A 56 -5.87 12.04 11.86
N PRO A 57 -6.87 12.57 11.14
CA PRO A 57 -8.28 12.19 11.31
C PRO A 57 -8.59 10.77 10.80
N GLU A 58 -7.78 10.25 9.89
CA GLU A 58 -7.87 8.87 9.39
C GLU A 58 -6.58 8.11 9.74
N PRO A 59 -6.66 6.79 10.01
CA PRO A 59 -5.60 6.06 10.70
C PRO A 59 -4.40 5.69 9.82
N MET A 60 -4.51 5.70 8.49
CA MET A 60 -3.46 5.17 7.60
C MET A 60 -3.31 5.99 6.32
N LEU A 61 -4.22 5.83 5.35
CA LEU A 61 -4.24 6.60 4.11
C LEU A 61 -5.57 7.32 4.00
N SER A 62 -5.57 8.44 3.26
CA SER A 62 -6.83 9.11 2.95
C SER A 62 -7.73 8.19 2.14
N THR A 63 -8.99 8.02 2.55
CA THR A 63 -10.00 7.24 1.80
C THR A 63 -10.53 7.93 0.55
N SER A 64 -10.17 9.22 0.37
CA SER A 64 -10.68 10.05 -0.74
C SER A 64 -10.02 9.74 -2.08
N VAL A 65 -8.88 9.04 -2.09
CA VAL A 65 -8.14 8.68 -3.31
C VAL A 65 -7.50 7.31 -3.10
N ASP A 66 -7.59 6.46 -4.12
CA ASP A 66 -6.91 5.17 -4.10
C ASP A 66 -5.39 5.32 -3.96
N PRO A 67 -4.71 4.35 -3.32
CA PRO A 67 -3.26 4.28 -3.31
C PRO A 67 -2.68 4.31 -4.73
N ILE A 68 -1.56 5.03 -4.88
CA ILE A 68 -1.02 5.40 -6.19
C ILE A 68 0.00 4.36 -6.66
N TRP A 69 0.80 3.82 -5.74
CA TRP A 69 1.75 2.76 -6.05
C TRP A 69 2.05 1.87 -4.84
N ALA A 70 2.50 0.65 -5.13
CA ALA A 70 3.06 -0.30 -4.16
C ALA A 70 4.46 -0.77 -4.57
N ALA A 71 5.36 -0.96 -3.61
CA ALA A 71 6.70 -1.49 -3.80
C ALA A 71 6.95 -2.71 -2.94
N PHE A 72 7.52 -3.76 -3.54
CA PHE A 72 7.75 -5.04 -2.89
C PHE A 72 9.23 -5.26 -2.60
N TYR A 73 9.50 -5.90 -1.46
CA TYR A 73 10.80 -6.50 -1.19
C TYR A 73 10.86 -7.84 -1.91
N VAL A 74 11.77 -7.95 -2.87
CA VAL A 74 12.03 -9.22 -3.56
C VAL A 74 13.33 -9.77 -3.00
N PRO A 75 13.33 -10.88 -2.26
CA PRO A 75 14.57 -11.52 -1.85
C PRO A 75 15.35 -11.91 -3.11
N LEU A 76 16.64 -11.62 -3.12
CA LEU A 76 17.51 -12.10 -4.19
C LEU A 76 17.63 -13.63 -4.04
N PRO A 77 17.58 -14.39 -5.15
CA PRO A 77 17.96 -15.79 -5.11
C PRO A 77 19.41 -15.90 -4.60
N GLU A 78 19.67 -16.89 -3.75
CA GLU A 78 21.04 -17.23 -3.31
C GLU A 78 21.96 -17.59 -4.47
#